data_AF-A0A2E3SN62-F1
#
_entry.id   AF-A0A2E3SN62-F1
#
_cell.length_a   1.000
_cell.length_b   1.000
_cell.length_c   1.000
_cell.angle_alpha   90.00
_cell.angle_beta   90.00
_cell.angle_gamma   90.00
#
_symmetry.space_group_name_H-M   'P 1'
#
loop_
_entity.id
_entity.type
_entity.pdbx_description
1 polymer ?
#
loop_
_entity_poly.entity_id
_entity_poly.type
_entity_poly.pdbx_seq_one_letter_code
_entity_poly.pdbx_strand_id
1 'polypeptide(L)'
;MNYEKLNILKNREGKRLKRLRKRKRWKKGQNVLKYTRTQPKSIRVNRNPYTSKVENISIVAEASFTLFDQPESCIKLIRRLDKVKKINTRGYIIVEIDLSGVVWIDQGAISFLLAKINELKQFRGKRIKIWGNSPKHKGAQHIFNESGFLDYMKDMFGKKFRGSIKSHIFKVGSDKMLNRNVG
;
A
#
# COMPACT_ATOMS: atom_id res chain seq x y z
N MET A 1 57.16 4.25 -55.83
CA MET A 1 56.04 3.97 -54.89
C MET A 1 55.84 2.45 -54.86
N ASN A 2 55.95 1.83 -53.68
CA ASN A 2 56.27 0.40 -53.56
C ASN A 2 55.00 -0.47 -53.70
N TYR A 3 54.83 -1.12 -54.85
CA TYR A 3 53.65 -1.94 -55.21
C TYR A 3 53.31 -3.02 -54.16
N GLU A 4 54.32 -3.54 -53.47
CA GLU A 4 54.16 -4.51 -52.39
C GLU A 4 53.42 -3.94 -51.18
N LYS A 5 53.72 -2.69 -50.78
CA LYS A 5 53.02 -2.02 -49.67
C LYS A 5 51.54 -1.81 -50.00
N LEU A 6 51.21 -1.52 -51.27
CA LEU A 6 49.83 -1.34 -51.73
C LEU A 6 49.03 -2.65 -51.68
N ASN A 7 49.64 -3.77 -52.06
CA ASN A 7 49.01 -5.09 -52.01
C ASN A 7 48.79 -5.60 -50.58
N ILE A 8 49.73 -5.33 -49.67
CA ILE A 8 49.58 -5.67 -48.25
C ILE A 8 48.43 -4.88 -47.62
N LEU A 9 48.29 -3.59 -47.95
CA LEU A 9 47.18 -2.75 -47.49
C LEU A 9 45.83 -3.22 -48.04
N LYS A 10 45.73 -3.51 -49.34
CA LYS A 10 44.52 -4.09 -49.96
C LYS A 10 44.12 -5.42 -49.31
N ASN A 11 45.09 -6.29 -49.00
CA ASN A 11 44.84 -7.56 -48.32
C ASN A 11 44.39 -7.38 -46.86
N ARG A 12 44.93 -6.39 -46.14
CA ARG A 12 44.50 -6.04 -44.77
C ARG A 12 43.08 -5.46 -44.75
N GLU A 13 42.79 -4.54 -45.66
CA GLU A 13 41.45 -3.96 -45.89
C GLU A 13 40.43 -5.06 -46.23
N GLY A 14 40.77 -5.99 -47.14
CA GLY A 14 39.93 -7.13 -47.48
C GLY A 14 39.65 -8.06 -46.29
N LYS A 15 40.66 -8.36 -45.47
CA LYS A 15 40.50 -9.13 -44.22
C LYS A 15 39.62 -8.39 -43.21
N ARG A 16 39.77 -7.08 -43.06
CA ARG A 16 38.95 -6.22 -42.19
C ARG A 16 37.49 -6.19 -42.64
N LEU A 17 37.25 -6.02 -43.94
CA LEU A 17 35.91 -6.06 -44.56
C LEU A 17 35.24 -7.43 -44.36
N LYS A 18 35.97 -8.55 -44.52
CA LYS A 18 35.45 -9.90 -44.23
C LYS A 18 35.02 -10.04 -42.76
N ARG A 19 35.82 -9.54 -41.81
CA ARG A 19 35.48 -9.56 -40.37
C ARG A 19 34.25 -8.70 -40.07
N LEU A 20 34.14 -7.50 -40.66
CA LEU A 20 32.99 -6.62 -40.50
C LEU A 20 31.70 -7.26 -41.06
N ARG A 21 31.78 -7.89 -42.23
CA ARG A 21 30.65 -8.62 -42.84
C ARG A 21 30.19 -9.79 -41.96
N LYS A 22 31.13 -10.57 -41.40
CA LYS A 22 30.80 -11.64 -40.42
C LYS A 22 30.10 -11.09 -39.18
N ARG A 23 30.60 -9.99 -38.61
CA ARG A 23 29.99 -9.34 -37.44
C ARG A 23 28.58 -8.81 -37.72
N LYS A 24 28.36 -8.20 -38.91
CA LYS A 24 27.03 -7.74 -39.34
C LYS A 24 26.06 -8.91 -39.53
N ARG A 25 26.48 -10.02 -40.15
CA ARG A 25 25.66 -11.23 -40.27
C ARG A 25 25.30 -11.82 -38.90
N TRP A 26 26.25 -11.91 -37.99
CA TRP A 26 26.00 -12.39 -36.63
C TRP A 26 25.01 -11.51 -35.87
N LYS A 27 25.17 -10.17 -35.92
CA LYS A 27 24.20 -9.23 -35.32
C LYS A 27 22.81 -9.35 -35.94
N LYS A 28 22.73 -9.50 -37.28
CA LYS A 28 21.44 -9.70 -37.97
C LYS A 28 20.77 -11.00 -37.52
N GLY A 29 21.54 -12.09 -37.40
CA GLY A 29 21.04 -13.37 -36.87
C GLY A 29 20.55 -13.27 -35.42
N GLN A 30 21.28 -12.56 -34.56
CA GLN A 30 20.85 -12.30 -33.17
C GLN A 30 19.58 -11.46 -33.09
N ASN A 31 19.44 -10.43 -33.93
CA ASN A 31 18.22 -9.62 -34.00
C ASN A 31 17.04 -10.46 -34.50
N VAL A 32 17.22 -11.24 -35.57
CA VAL A 32 16.19 -12.17 -36.06
C VAL A 32 15.79 -13.12 -34.93
N LEU A 33 16.73 -13.79 -34.26
CA LEU A 33 16.44 -14.64 -33.09
C LEU A 33 15.72 -13.91 -31.95
N LYS A 34 15.95 -12.60 -31.75
CA LYS A 34 15.24 -11.80 -30.74
C LYS A 34 13.77 -11.55 -31.12
N TYR A 35 13.48 -11.36 -32.41
CA TYR A 35 12.14 -11.06 -32.91
C TYR A 35 11.36 -12.32 -33.35
N THR A 36 12.05 -13.37 -33.81
CA THR A 36 11.47 -14.65 -34.27
C THR A 36 11.55 -15.75 -33.22
N ARG A 37 12.23 -15.53 -32.08
CA ARG A 37 11.76 -16.14 -30.85
C ARG A 37 10.35 -15.58 -30.63
N THR A 38 9.36 -16.25 -31.21
CA THR A 38 8.17 -16.58 -30.43
C THR A 38 8.73 -16.94 -29.08
N GLN A 39 8.62 -16.01 -28.13
CA GLN A 39 8.74 -16.36 -26.74
C GLN A 39 8.00 -17.70 -26.68
N PRO A 40 8.61 -18.82 -26.21
CA PRO A 40 7.76 -19.92 -25.81
C PRO A 40 6.68 -19.19 -25.03
N LYS A 41 5.40 -19.37 -25.40
CA LYS A 41 4.32 -18.97 -24.53
C LYS A 41 4.72 -19.74 -23.30
N SER A 42 5.49 -19.09 -22.41
CA SER A 42 5.84 -19.62 -21.13
C SER A 42 4.47 -20.00 -20.71
N ILE A 43 4.29 -21.28 -20.43
CA ILE A 43 3.10 -21.73 -19.73
C ILE A 43 3.05 -20.69 -18.64
N ARG A 44 2.15 -19.72 -18.81
CA ARG A 44 1.99 -18.63 -17.89
C ARG A 44 1.32 -19.46 -16.85
N VAL A 45 2.16 -20.09 -16.00
CA VAL A 45 1.71 -20.84 -14.85
C VAL A 45 0.78 -19.83 -14.28
N ASN A 46 -0.50 -20.15 -14.40
CA ASN A 46 -1.58 -19.24 -14.13
C ASN A 46 -1.49 -19.18 -12.62
N ARG A 47 -0.54 -18.38 -12.13
CA ARG A 47 -0.32 -18.07 -10.73
C ARG A 47 -1.53 -17.23 -10.49
N ASN A 48 -2.63 -17.92 -10.21
CA ASN A 48 -3.92 -17.33 -9.98
C ASN A 48 -3.63 -16.26 -8.94
N PRO A 49 -3.63 -14.95 -9.29
CA PRO A 49 -3.25 -13.91 -8.35
C PRO A 49 -4.18 -13.90 -7.12
N TYR A 50 -5.29 -14.63 -7.23
CA TYR A 50 -6.33 -14.88 -6.26
C TYR A 50 -5.97 -15.82 -5.10
N THR A 51 -4.79 -16.44 -5.06
CA THR A 51 -4.34 -17.18 -3.86
C THR A 51 -3.32 -16.41 -3.02
N SER A 52 -3.38 -15.07 -3.02
CA SER A 52 -2.81 -14.34 -1.88
C SER A 52 -3.61 -14.72 -0.64
N LYS A 53 -2.99 -15.44 0.32
CA LYS A 53 -3.62 -15.72 1.62
C LYS A 53 -4.15 -14.42 2.20
N VAL A 54 -5.46 -14.39 2.45
CA VAL A 54 -6.13 -13.28 3.14
C VAL A 54 -6.27 -13.68 4.59
N GLU A 55 -5.70 -12.89 5.49
CA GLU A 55 -5.89 -13.08 6.93
C GLU A 55 -6.89 -12.05 7.44
N ASN A 56 -8.03 -12.55 7.94
CA ASN A 56 -9.08 -11.75 8.54
C ASN A 56 -8.89 -11.75 10.06
N ILE A 57 -8.84 -10.56 10.65
CA ILE A 57 -8.63 -10.37 12.09
C ILE A 57 -9.74 -9.48 12.58
N SER A 58 -10.56 -9.99 13.49
CA SER A 58 -11.58 -9.19 14.15
C SER A 58 -11.09 -8.79 15.55
N ILE A 59 -11.17 -7.49 15.84
CA ILE A 59 -10.75 -6.90 17.11
C ILE A 59 -11.97 -6.19 17.70
N VAL A 60 -12.47 -6.74 18.81
CA VAL A 60 -13.60 -6.18 19.55
C VAL A 60 -13.09 -5.17 20.58
N ALA A 61 -13.71 -3.99 20.60
CA ALA A 61 -13.49 -2.96 21.60
C ALA A 61 -14.30 -3.24 22.88
N GLU A 62 -13.78 -2.79 24.01
CA GLU A 62 -14.46 -2.93 25.30
C GLU A 62 -15.54 -1.84 25.47
N ALA A 63 -16.47 -2.07 26.40
CA ALA A 63 -17.61 -1.18 26.61
C ALA A 63 -17.20 0.26 26.97
N SER A 64 -16.11 0.41 27.72
CA SER A 64 -15.49 1.69 28.03
C SER A 64 -14.30 1.92 27.10
N PHE A 65 -14.44 2.80 26.12
CA PHE A 65 -13.36 3.21 25.23
C PHE A 65 -13.02 4.69 25.48
N THR A 66 -12.52 4.96 26.69
CA THR A 66 -12.12 6.30 27.14
C THR A 66 -10.63 6.33 27.42
N LEU A 67 -9.95 7.39 27.02
CA LEU A 67 -8.53 7.61 27.29
C LEU A 67 -8.31 8.24 28.66
N PHE A 68 -9.22 9.11 29.10
CA PHE A 68 -9.09 9.80 30.38
C PHE A 68 -9.55 8.98 31.59
N ASP A 69 -10.74 8.36 31.53
CA ASP A 69 -11.28 7.61 32.68
C ASP A 69 -10.70 6.19 32.78
N GLN A 70 -10.68 5.46 31.67
CA GLN A 70 -10.25 4.05 31.64
C GLN A 70 -9.26 3.78 30.49
N PRO A 71 -8.03 4.33 30.56
CA PRO A 71 -7.03 4.22 29.49
C PRO A 71 -6.63 2.78 29.17
N GLU A 72 -6.76 1.86 30.12
CA GLU A 72 -6.37 0.45 29.98
C GLU A 72 -7.08 -0.23 28.80
N SER A 73 -8.38 0.01 28.65
CA SER A 73 -9.20 -0.54 27.57
C SER A 73 -8.71 -0.04 26.20
N CYS A 74 -8.36 1.25 26.11
CA CYS A 74 -7.77 1.85 24.91
C CYS A 74 -6.41 1.24 24.58
N ILE A 75 -5.51 1.17 25.57
CA ILE A 75 -4.16 0.60 25.41
C ILE A 75 -4.25 -0.87 24.99
N LYS A 76 -5.17 -1.64 25.55
CA LYS A 76 -5.37 -3.05 25.20
C LYS A 76 -5.80 -3.23 23.75
N LEU A 77 -6.71 -2.41 23.26
CA LEU A 77 -7.11 -2.40 21.85
C LEU A 77 -5.93 -2.05 20.93
N ILE A 78 -5.15 -1.04 21.29
CA ILE A 78 -3.95 -0.66 20.53
C ILE A 78 -2.90 -1.78 20.52
N ARG A 79 -2.65 -2.42 21.66
CA ARG A 79 -1.73 -3.58 21.72
C ARG A 79 -2.20 -4.73 20.83
N ARG A 80 -3.52 -4.96 20.72
CA ARG A 80 -4.09 -5.94 19.78
C ARG A 80 -3.82 -5.53 18.33
N LEU A 81 -4.01 -4.26 18.00
CA LEU A 81 -3.69 -3.72 16.66
C LEU A 81 -2.20 -3.81 16.33
N ASP A 82 -1.30 -3.59 17.29
CA ASP A 82 0.14 -3.73 17.06
C ASP A 82 0.58 -5.17 16.79
N LYS A 83 -0.15 -6.17 17.30
CA LYS A 83 0.10 -7.57 16.95
C LYS A 83 -0.12 -7.84 15.47
N VAL A 84 -1.00 -7.10 14.78
CA VAL A 84 -1.21 -7.22 13.33
C VAL A 84 0.07 -6.96 12.54
N LYS A 85 0.92 -6.05 13.02
CA LYS A 85 2.23 -5.76 12.40
C LYS A 85 3.20 -6.93 12.50
N LYS A 86 2.99 -7.90 13.39
CA LYS A 86 3.86 -9.08 13.56
C LYS A 86 3.46 -10.27 12.70
N ILE A 87 2.28 -10.25 12.11
CA ILE A 87 1.73 -11.37 11.34
C ILE A 87 2.49 -11.58 10.03
N ASN A 88 3.06 -12.76 9.81
CA ASN A 88 3.89 -13.03 8.64
C ASN A 88 3.05 -13.50 7.43
N THR A 89 2.17 -12.63 6.93
CA THR A 89 1.39 -12.90 5.71
C THR A 89 2.03 -12.19 4.52
N ARG A 90 2.25 -12.93 3.42
CA ARG A 90 2.64 -12.35 2.12
C ARG A 90 1.48 -11.69 1.35
N GLY A 91 0.24 -11.84 1.84
CA GLY A 91 -0.99 -11.39 1.19
C GLY A 91 -1.63 -10.15 1.85
N TYR A 92 -2.95 -10.04 1.71
CA TYR A 92 -3.73 -8.96 2.33
C TYR A 92 -4.09 -9.34 3.76
N ILE A 93 -3.99 -8.37 4.66
CA ILE A 93 -4.52 -8.49 6.02
C ILE A 93 -5.74 -7.58 6.10
N ILE A 94 -6.86 -8.15 6.51
CA ILE A 94 -8.11 -7.43 6.68
C ILE A 94 -8.38 -7.37 8.19
N VAL A 95 -8.37 -6.17 8.74
CA VAL A 95 -8.67 -5.93 10.16
C VAL A 95 -10.06 -5.32 10.27
N GLU A 96 -10.92 -5.99 11.01
CA GLU A 96 -12.21 -5.49 11.45
C GLU A 96 -12.09 -4.96 12.88
N ILE A 97 -12.56 -3.74 13.10
CA ILE A 97 -12.66 -3.13 14.43
C ILE A 97 -14.14 -3.05 14.78
N ASP A 98 -14.56 -3.85 15.76
CA ASP A 98 -15.92 -3.86 16.26
C ASP A 98 -16.06 -2.93 17.47
N LEU A 99 -16.72 -1.80 17.27
CA LEU A 99 -17.12 -0.79 18.24
C LEU A 99 -18.58 -0.93 18.68
N SER A 100 -19.32 -1.94 18.21
CA SER A 100 -20.77 -2.03 18.44
C SER A 100 -21.15 -2.13 19.92
N GLY A 101 -20.29 -2.74 20.73
CA GLY A 101 -20.44 -2.87 22.19
C GLY A 101 -19.95 -1.67 23.01
N VAL A 102 -19.43 -0.62 22.38
CA VAL A 102 -18.92 0.57 23.09
C VAL A 102 -20.10 1.41 23.59
N VAL A 103 -20.10 1.66 24.90
CA VAL A 103 -21.11 2.46 25.62
C VAL A 103 -20.58 3.86 25.91
N TRP A 104 -19.31 3.95 26.33
CA TRP A 104 -18.62 5.18 26.68
C TRP A 104 -17.44 5.40 25.75
N ILE A 105 -17.36 6.58 25.14
CA ILE A 105 -16.27 6.95 24.25
C ILE A 105 -15.87 8.40 24.47
N ASP A 106 -14.58 8.68 24.41
CA ASP A 106 -14.07 10.05 24.45
C ASP A 106 -13.38 10.44 23.14
N GLN A 107 -13.27 11.75 22.94
CA GLN A 107 -12.58 12.33 21.80
C GLN A 107 -11.12 11.87 21.74
N GLY A 108 -10.48 11.72 22.91
CA GLY A 108 -9.11 11.26 23.07
C GLY A 108 -8.90 9.87 22.46
N ALA A 109 -9.71 8.88 22.86
CA ALA A 109 -9.60 7.53 22.34
C ALA A 109 -9.91 7.45 20.85
N ILE A 110 -10.86 8.24 20.35
CA ILE A 110 -11.15 8.32 18.90
C ILE A 110 -9.92 8.81 18.13
N SER A 111 -9.28 9.89 18.59
CA SER A 111 -8.07 10.42 17.96
C SER A 111 -6.90 9.43 18.03
N PHE A 112 -6.77 8.72 19.15
CA PHE A 112 -5.74 7.69 19.35
C PHE A 112 -5.95 6.49 18.43
N LEU A 113 -7.20 6.05 18.27
CA LEU A 113 -7.59 5.02 17.32
C LEU A 113 -7.27 5.44 15.89
N LEU A 114 -7.61 6.67 15.50
CA LEU A 114 -7.33 7.18 14.16
C LEU A 114 -5.83 7.21 13.86
N ALA A 115 -5.02 7.69 14.82
CA ALA A 115 -3.56 7.70 14.70
C ALA A 115 -3.02 6.30 14.43
N LYS A 116 -3.48 5.29 15.19
CA LYS A 116 -3.07 3.89 14.99
C LYS A 116 -3.53 3.32 13.65
N ILE A 117 -4.76 3.62 13.22
CA ILE A 117 -5.28 3.19 11.92
C ILE A 117 -4.43 3.77 10.78
N ASN A 118 -4.06 5.05 10.87
CA ASN A 118 -3.21 5.70 9.88
C ASN A 118 -1.80 5.10 9.86
N GLU A 119 -1.22 4.82 11.04
CA GLU A 119 0.06 4.13 11.16
C GLU A 119 0.02 2.75 10.47
N LEU A 120 -1.03 1.96 10.71
CA LEU A 120 -1.19 0.64 10.10
C LEU A 120 -1.42 0.70 8.58
N LYS A 121 -2.19 1.69 8.10
CA LYS A 121 -2.40 1.91 6.65
C LYS A 121 -1.10 2.26 5.93
N GLN A 122 -0.18 2.95 6.59
CA GLN A 122 1.11 3.38 6.03
C GLN A 122 2.24 2.37 6.25
N PHE A 123 1.98 1.26 6.95
CA PHE A 123 3.01 0.28 7.30
C PHE A 123 3.61 -0.37 6.04
N ARG A 124 4.89 -0.08 5.78
CA ARG A 124 5.60 -0.56 4.59
C ARG A 124 5.74 -2.08 4.62
N GLY A 125 5.61 -2.70 3.44
CA GLY A 125 5.80 -4.15 3.29
C GLY A 125 4.55 -5.00 3.57
N LYS A 126 3.43 -4.41 3.97
CA LYS A 126 2.15 -5.12 4.14
C LYS A 126 1.00 -4.40 3.48
N ARG A 127 0.00 -5.17 3.04
CA ARG A 127 -1.24 -4.64 2.48
C ARG A 127 -2.36 -4.81 3.51
N ILE A 128 -2.43 -3.88 4.45
CA ILE A 128 -3.43 -3.90 5.53
C ILE A 128 -4.64 -3.07 5.10
N LYS A 129 -5.81 -3.70 5.09
CA LYS A 129 -7.11 -3.02 4.95
C LYS A 129 -7.78 -3.02 6.31
N ILE A 130 -8.25 -1.86 6.73
CA ILE A 130 -8.93 -1.70 8.03
C ILE A 130 -10.35 -1.23 7.74
N TRP A 131 -11.32 -1.88 8.36
CA TRP A 131 -12.71 -1.49 8.39
C TRP A 131 -13.24 -1.66 9.81
N GLY A 132 -14.40 -1.08 10.09
CA GLY A 132 -15.02 -1.17 11.39
C GLY A 132 -16.44 -0.62 11.36
N ASN A 133 -17.16 -0.83 12.46
CA ASN A 133 -18.52 -0.35 12.62
C ASN A 133 -18.58 0.84 13.60
N SER A 134 -19.76 1.43 13.75
CA SER A 134 -20.02 2.50 14.73
C SER A 134 -20.61 1.92 16.02
N PRO A 135 -20.42 2.60 17.17
CA PRO A 135 -21.13 2.27 18.41
C PRO A 135 -22.65 2.22 18.23
N LYS A 136 -23.31 1.27 18.89
CA LYS A 136 -24.79 1.17 18.91
C LYS A 136 -25.42 2.06 19.98
N HIS A 137 -24.67 2.36 21.05
CA HIS A 137 -25.16 3.21 22.13
C HIS A 137 -25.27 4.67 21.68
N LYS A 138 -26.44 5.31 21.91
CA LYS A 138 -26.73 6.67 21.39
C LYS A 138 -25.71 7.72 21.82
N GLY A 139 -25.30 7.69 23.09
CA GLY A 139 -24.32 8.64 23.63
C GLY A 139 -22.95 8.51 22.94
N ALA A 140 -22.45 7.28 22.83
CA ALA A 140 -21.19 7.02 22.14
C ALA A 140 -21.28 7.31 20.64
N GLN A 141 -22.41 6.98 20.00
CA GLN A 141 -22.64 7.24 18.59
C GLN A 141 -22.63 8.74 18.29
N HIS A 142 -23.22 9.56 19.17
CA HIS A 142 -23.23 11.02 19.01
C HIS A 142 -21.81 11.59 19.04
N ILE A 143 -21.02 11.28 20.08
CA ILE A 143 -19.62 11.71 20.21
C ILE A 143 -18.80 11.23 19.01
N PHE A 144 -18.99 9.97 18.61
CA PHE A 144 -18.27 9.38 17.47
C PHE A 144 -18.57 10.11 16.15
N ASN A 145 -19.84 10.44 15.90
CA ASN A 145 -20.24 11.17 14.69
C ASN A 145 -19.75 12.63 14.71
N GLU A 146 -19.84 13.30 15.86
CA GLU A 146 -19.40 14.69 16.01
C GLU A 146 -17.88 14.85 15.92
N SER A 147 -17.13 13.80 16.29
CA SER A 147 -15.68 13.83 16.27
C SER A 147 -15.08 14.13 14.90
N GLY A 148 -15.80 13.84 13.81
CA GLY A 148 -15.28 13.88 12.44
C GLY A 148 -14.48 12.65 12.04
N PHE A 149 -14.45 11.60 12.87
CA PHE A 149 -13.73 10.36 12.57
C PHE A 149 -14.14 9.73 11.23
N LEU A 150 -15.44 9.78 10.91
CA LEU A 150 -15.99 9.22 9.68
C LEU A 150 -15.43 9.88 8.40
N ASP A 151 -14.99 11.14 8.47
CA ASP A 151 -14.43 11.86 7.32
C ASP A 151 -13.11 11.24 6.82
N TYR A 152 -12.40 10.55 7.72
CA TYR A 152 -11.12 9.88 7.45
C TYR A 152 -11.29 8.38 7.16
N MET A 153 -12.52 7.88 7.25
CA MET A 153 -12.88 6.50 6.99
C MET A 153 -13.53 6.34 5.61
N LYS A 154 -13.46 5.11 5.09
CA LYS A 154 -14.13 4.72 3.85
C LYS A 154 -15.03 3.53 4.16
N ASP A 155 -16.17 3.49 3.49
CA ASP A 155 -17.08 2.35 3.49
C ASP A 155 -16.42 1.12 2.83
N MET A 156 -17.03 -0.05 2.98
CA MET A 156 -16.59 -1.33 2.43
C MET A 156 -16.38 -1.27 0.91
N PHE A 157 -17.14 -0.42 0.21
CA PHE A 157 -17.03 -0.17 -1.23
C PHE A 157 -15.99 0.93 -1.59
N GLY A 158 -15.23 1.42 -0.62
CA GLY A 158 -14.21 2.46 -0.80
C GLY A 158 -14.77 3.89 -0.94
N LYS A 159 -16.08 4.07 -0.75
CA LYS A 159 -16.73 5.39 -0.77
C LYS A 159 -16.45 6.12 0.55
N LYS A 160 -16.22 7.44 0.48
CA LYS A 160 -16.12 8.26 1.69
C LYS A 160 -17.49 8.34 2.37
N PHE A 161 -17.51 8.33 3.70
CA PHE A 161 -18.74 8.64 4.42
C PHE A 161 -19.16 10.09 4.14
N ARG A 162 -20.46 10.36 4.05
CA ARG A 162 -20.96 11.73 3.96
C ARG A 162 -20.75 12.39 5.31
N GLY A 163 -19.70 13.20 5.40
CA GLY A 163 -19.39 13.98 6.60
C GLY A 163 -20.48 14.95 6.99
N SER A 164 -20.67 15.13 8.29
CA SER A 164 -21.38 16.29 8.84
C SER A 164 -20.52 17.53 8.63
N ILE A 165 -21.08 18.60 8.06
CA ILE A 165 -20.38 19.86 7.76
C ILE A 165 -19.72 20.51 9.01
N LYS A 166 -20.10 20.07 10.22
CA LYS A 166 -19.71 20.66 11.51
C LYS A 166 -18.53 19.98 12.25
N SER A 167 -17.90 18.94 11.70
CA SER A 167 -16.77 18.27 12.38
C SER A 167 -15.54 19.19 12.52
N HIS A 168 -15.32 19.74 13.72
CA HIS A 168 -14.26 20.74 13.97
C HIS A 168 -12.88 20.15 14.25
N ILE A 169 -12.80 18.99 14.91
CA ILE A 169 -11.57 18.62 15.64
C ILE A 169 -10.46 18.11 14.72
N PHE A 170 -10.76 17.28 13.73
CA PHE A 170 -9.74 16.83 12.79
C PHE A 170 -9.44 17.84 11.67
N LYS A 171 -10.42 18.68 11.30
CA LYS A 171 -10.26 19.69 10.24
C LYS A 171 -9.21 20.73 10.62
N VAL A 172 -9.25 21.22 11.87
CA VAL A 172 -8.26 22.16 12.42
C VAL A 172 -6.86 21.54 12.54
N GLY A 173 -6.77 20.24 12.85
CA GLY A 173 -5.49 19.51 12.91
C GLY A 173 -4.85 19.27 11.54
N SER A 174 -5.64 19.02 10.50
CA SER A 174 -5.13 18.86 9.13
C SER A 174 -4.68 20.19 8.49
N ASP A 175 -5.34 21.31 8.80
CA ASP A 175 -5.01 22.62 8.23
C ASP A 175 -3.63 23.10 8.67
N LYS A 176 -3.27 22.89 9.95
CA LYS A 176 -1.95 23.29 10.48
C LYS A 176 -0.77 22.45 9.98
N MET A 177 -1.02 21.36 9.24
CA MET A 177 0.04 20.51 8.65
C MET A 177 0.22 20.69 7.13
N LEU A 178 -0.58 21.56 6.50
CA LEU A 178 -0.37 21.99 5.11
C LEU A 178 0.38 23.33 5.09
N ASN A 179 1.62 23.33 5.55
CA ASN A 179 2.57 24.40 5.19
C ASN A 179 2.92 24.26 3.70
N ARG A 180 2.04 24.75 2.83
CA ARG A 180 2.34 24.97 1.40
C ARG A 180 2.55 26.45 1.06
N ASN A 181 2.17 27.36 1.94
CA ASN A 181 2.31 28.81 1.75
C ASN A 181 2.89 29.49 3.00
N VAL A 182 4.07 29.06 3.44
CA VAL A 182 4.95 29.92 4.23
C VAL A 182 6.14 30.21 3.33
N GLY A 183 6.23 31.46 2.87
CA GLY A 183 7.32 31.97 2.04
C GLY A 183 8.63 32.09 2.79
#